data_AF-R4LZD7-F1
#
_entry.id   AF-R4LZD7-F1
#
_cell.length_a   1.000
_cell.length_b   1.000
_cell.length_c   1.000
_cell.angle_alpha   90.00
_cell.angle_beta   90.00
_cell.angle_gamma   90.00
#
_symmetry.space_group_name_H-M   'P 1'
#
loop_
_entity.id
_entity.type
_entity.pdbx_description
1 polymer ?
#
loop_
_entity_poly.entity_id
_entity_poly.type
_entity_poly.pdbx_seq_one_letter_code
_entity_poly.pdbx_strand_id
1 'polypeptide(L)' 'MIIEVRSSDGSPPYVVRWLETDHVATVIPGPDAVVVTAEEQNAADERAQHRFGAVQSAILHARGT' A
#
# COMPACT_ATOMS: atom_id res chain seq x y z
N MET A 1 -2.83 6.16 4.10
CA MET A 1 -3.91 6.25 5.11
C MET A 1 -5.04 7.13 4.59
N ILE A 2 -6.28 6.67 4.67
CA ILE A 2 -7.46 7.49 4.32
C ILE A 2 -7.75 8.42 5.50
N ILE A 3 -7.89 9.72 5.24
CA ILE A 3 -8.11 10.76 6.27
C ILE A 3 -9.45 11.48 6.11
N GLU A 4 -10.10 11.36 4.94
CA GLU A 4 -11.43 11.92 4.68
C GLU A 4 -12.13 11.07 3.61
N VAL A 5 -13.44 10.92 3.76
CA VAL A 5 -14.32 10.31 2.75
C VAL A 5 -15.34 11.36 2.35
N ARG A 6 -15.40 11.68 1.04
CA ARG A 6 -16.25 12.76 0.54
C ARG A 6 -17.66 12.33 0.17
N SER A 7 -17.84 11.04 -0.13
CA SER A 7 -19.17 10.50 -0.38
C SER A 7 -19.84 10.06 0.91
N SER A 8 -21.13 10.37 1.05
CA SER A 8 -21.94 10.00 2.22
C SER A 8 -22.15 8.50 2.36
N ASP A 9 -22.02 7.74 1.27
CA ASP A 9 -22.18 6.29 1.22
C ASP A 9 -20.85 5.53 1.43
N GLY A 10 -19.75 6.24 1.66
CA GLY A 10 -18.43 5.63 1.83
C GLY A 10 -17.71 5.29 0.53
N SER A 11 -18.31 5.55 -0.63
CA SER A 11 -17.66 5.34 -1.93
C SER A 11 -16.59 6.40 -2.21
N PRO A 12 -15.67 6.13 -3.16
CA PRO A 12 -14.70 7.13 -3.62
C PRO A 12 -15.40 8.42 -4.10
N PRO A 13 -14.72 9.58 -4.03
CA PRO A 13 -13.28 9.73 -3.82
C PRO A 13 -12.85 9.77 -2.34
N TYR A 14 -11.61 9.32 -2.08
CA TYR A 14 -10.96 9.35 -0.77
C TYR A 14 -9.86 10.40 -0.72
N VAL A 15 -9.71 11.10 0.41
CA VAL A 15 -8.48 11.88 0.66
C VAL A 15 -7.50 10.99 1.39
N VAL A 16 -6.34 10.80 0.80
CA VAL A 16 -5.31 9.89 1.27
C VAL A 16 -4.06 10.69 1.65
N ARG A 17 -3.46 10.34 2.78
CA ARG A 17 -2.13 10.78 3.21
C ARG A 17 -1.14 9.63 3.09
N TRP A 18 -0.04 9.85 2.38
CA TRP A 18 1.08 8.93 2.29
C TRP A 18 1.99 9.17 3.49
N LEU A 19 2.19 8.15 4.32
CA LEU A 19 2.88 8.32 5.59
C LEU A 19 4.38 8.57 5.45
N GLU A 20 4.99 8.05 4.38
CA GLU A 20 6.43 8.22 4.11
C GLU A 20 6.78 9.66 3.69
N THR A 21 5.91 10.29 2.89
CA THR A 21 6.19 11.60 2.27
C THR A 21 5.35 12.74 2.82
N ASP A 22 4.42 12.43 3.73
CA ASP A 22 3.33 13.31 4.19
C ASP A 22 2.51 13.93 3.05
N HIS A 23 2.58 13.35 1.85
CA HIS A 23 1.85 13.84 0.69
C HIS A 23 0.35 13.58 0.85
N VAL A 24 -0.49 14.53 0.46
CA VAL A 24 -1.95 14.43 0.51
C VAL A 24 -2.55 14.62 -0.87
N ALA A 25 -3.42 13.70 -1.28
CA ALA A 25 -4.14 13.77 -2.55
C ALA A 25 -5.52 13.13 -2.47
N THR A 26 -6.40 13.53 -3.38
CA THR A 26 -7.69 12.89 -3.61
C THR A 26 -7.52 11.74 -4.61
N VAL A 27 -8.01 10.56 -4.25
CA VAL A 27 -7.83 9.32 -5.02
C VAL A 27 -9.19 8.72 -5.40
N ILE A 28 -9.29 8.26 -6.65
CA ILE A 28 -10.34 7.38 -7.13
C ILE A 28 -9.67 6.02 -7.41
N PRO A 29 -9.86 5.01 -6.55
CA PRO A 29 -9.20 3.73 -6.69
C PRO A 29 -9.83 2.89 -7.81
N GLY A 30 -9.09 1.86 -8.25
CA GLY A 30 -9.59 0.87 -9.20
C GLY A 30 -10.65 -0.06 -8.61
N PRO A 31 -11.35 -0.85 -9.45
CA PRO A 31 -12.48 -1.69 -9.03
C PRO A 31 -12.10 -2.80 -8.04
N ASP A 32 -10.86 -3.26 -8.05
CA ASP A 32 -10.37 -4.34 -7.17
C ASP A 32 -9.76 -3.80 -5.87
N ALA A 33 -9.84 -2.49 -5.61
CA ALA A 33 -9.30 -1.91 -4.40
C ALA A 33 -10.13 -2.31 -3.19
N VAL A 34 -9.43 -2.67 -2.10
CA VAL A 34 -10.03 -2.99 -0.82
C VAL A 34 -9.62 -1.97 0.23
N VAL A 35 -10.55 -1.57 1.08
CA VAL A 35 -10.26 -0.75 2.26
C VAL A 35 -9.76 -1.67 3.36
N VAL A 36 -8.64 -1.31 3.96
CA VAL A 36 -7.99 -2.08 5.03
C VAL A 36 -7.81 -1.23 6.27
N THR A 37 -7.71 -1.90 7.43
CA THR A 37 -7.32 -1.29 8.70
C THR A 37 -5.84 -0.93 8.71
N ALA A 38 -5.41 -0.13 9.70
CA ALA A 38 -4.01 0.20 9.88
C ALA A 38 -3.13 -1.03 10.17
N GLU A 39 -3.65 -2.01 10.93
CA GLU A 39 -2.94 -3.25 11.21
C GLU A 39 -2.74 -4.10 9.96
N GLU A 40 -3.78 -4.26 9.14
CA GLU A 40 -3.71 -4.98 7.87
C GLU A 40 -2.77 -4.29 6.87
N GLN A 41 -2.76 -2.96 6.83
CA GLN A 41 -1.81 -2.19 6.02
C GLN A 41 -0.37 -2.47 6.46
N ASN A 42 -0.07 -2.36 7.76
CA ASN A 42 1.27 -2.64 8.29
C ASN A 42 1.72 -4.07 7.97
N ALA A 43 0.84 -5.06 8.17
CA ALA A 43 1.13 -6.45 7.84
C ALA A 43 1.34 -6.66 6.33
N ALA A 44 0.63 -5.91 5.47
CA ALA A 44 0.83 -5.95 4.03
C ALA A 44 2.18 -5.33 3.62
N ASP A 45 2.59 -4.24 4.26
CA ASP A 45 3.87 -3.56 4.04
C ASP A 45 5.04 -4.48 4.43
N GLU A 46 4.96 -5.14 5.60
CA GLU A 46 5.93 -6.15 6.03
C GLU A 46 6.05 -7.29 5.01
N ARG A 47 4.91 -7.88 4.59
CA ARG A 47 4.89 -8.95 3.57
C ARG A 47 5.48 -8.49 2.25
N ALA A 48 5.24 -7.24 1.84
CA ALA A 48 5.83 -6.70 0.61
C ALA A 48 7.36 -6.61 0.75
N GLN A 49 7.85 -6.05 1.86
CA GLN A 49 9.28 -5.92 2.13
C GLN A 49 10.01 -7.28 2.15
N HIS A 50 9.42 -8.29 2.80
CA HIS A 50 9.99 -9.64 2.82
C HIS A 50 10.09 -10.28 1.42
N ARG A 51 9.07 -10.08 0.57
CA ARG A 51 9.09 -10.60 -0.81
C ARG A 51 10.22 -9.99 -1.64
N PHE A 52 10.45 -8.68 -1.53
CA PHE A 52 11.52 -8.01 -2.27
C PHE A 52 12.91 -8.52 -1.85
N GLY A 53 13.16 -8.68 -0.54
CA GLY A 53 14.44 -9.21 -0.03
C GLY A 53 14.72 -10.65 -0.46
N ALA A 54 13.70 -11.51 -0.44
CA ALA A 54 13.81 -12.90 -0.89
C ALA A 54 14.14 -13.01 -2.39
N VAL A 55 13.47 -12.21 -3.24
CA VAL A 55 13.73 -12.18 -4.67
C VAL A 55 15.15 -11.65 -4.97
N GLN A 56 15.59 -10.58 -4.31
CA GLN A 56 16.94 -10.04 -4.50
C GLN A 56 18.02 -11.05 -4.09
N SER A 57 17.81 -11.76 -2.98
CA SER A 57 18.73 -12.81 -2.52
C SER A 57 18.82 -13.95 -3.53
N ALA A 58 17.69 -14.39 -4.09
CA ALA A 58 17.67 -15.42 -5.13
C ALA A 58 18.40 -14.99 -6.41
N ILE A 59 18.23 -13.74 -6.85
CA ILE A 59 18.93 -13.19 -8.03
C ILE A 59 20.45 -13.12 -7.80
N LEU A 60 20.89 -12.71 -6.60
CA LEU A 60 22.32 -12.61 -6.28
C LEU A 60 23.00 -14.00 -6.21
N HIS A 61 22.34 -14.99 -5.59
CA HIS A 61 22.87 -16.35 -5.52
C HIS A 61 22.97 -17.01 -6.90
N ALA A 62 21.99 -16.78 -7.79
CA ALA A 62 22.02 -17.30 -9.15
C ALA A 62 23.11 -16.69 -10.05
N ARG A 63 23.69 -15.54 -9.66
CA ARG A 63 24.76 -14.85 -10.42
C ARG A 63 26.16 -15.13 -9.89
N GLY A 64 26.29 -15.80 -8.74
CA GLY A 64 27.56 -16.17 -8.11
C GLY A 64 28.02 -17.60 -8.40
N THR A 65 27.21 -18.40 -9.08
CA THR A 65 27.51 -19.75 -9.60
C THR A 65 27.69 -19.72 -11.10
#